data_AF-A0A1W1Z830-F1
#
_entry.id   AF-A0A1W1Z830-F1
#
_cell.length_a   1.000
_cell.length_b   1.000
_cell.length_c   1.000
_cell.angle_alpha   90.00
_cell.angle_beta   90.00
_cell.angle_gamma   90.00
#
_symmetry.space_group_name_H-M   'P 1'
#
loop_
_entity.id
_entity.type
_entity.pdbx_description
1 polymer ?
#
loop_
_entity_poly.entity_id
_entity_poly.type
_entity_poly.pdbx_seq_one_letter_code
_entity_poly.pdbx_strand_id
1 'polypeptide(L)'
;MKFFSKNKKKSADLALRKKNLLFDFPSGSRYAESYRNLRTNLYFSAMEKNLKSVLVTSSIPAEGKTNTAINLAYTMAQSGKRTLLIDADLRKPVLTEVFEKKYEPGFTDILSDALGKDVPRGDLSEYSLGDKLKLMKYQKNTGILKITSPEEQVSFYVINGKVTDLLWNTCPPTRKLASQLVRQKVISQENADIALAHQRKTRQRLGDIFYAMGFISRPDLEKTLGINALDALRVASLMLEGSFEFFPMAEQDVTSSMVPSLDFEKLYRDFFGQGKELKYINQVIDGAVQTTEMENLFLLPAGKVPPNPAEVVGSDKAEFLMEILKQRFDFIIVDTPPVLPASDALLMAPRTDGTVLVLQSGKTNKKIVKEVVDRFRMAKLPILGVLLNRVDVKKGGYYYKYYQKYYASYYGNGK
;
A
#
# COMPACT_ATOMS: atom_id res chain seq x y z
N MET A 1 35.16 17.97 -19.66
CA MET A 1 34.08 18.34 -20.61
C MET A 1 32.77 17.52 -20.50
N LYS A 2 32.75 16.22 -20.13
CA LYS A 2 31.49 15.41 -20.04
C LYS A 2 30.54 15.80 -18.89
N PHE A 3 31.03 16.32 -17.77
CA PHE A 3 30.20 16.73 -16.62
C PHE A 3 29.39 18.02 -16.87
N PHE A 4 30.00 19.06 -17.45
CA PHE A 4 29.31 20.31 -17.80
C PHE A 4 28.21 20.13 -18.85
N SER A 5 28.39 19.19 -19.78
CA SER A 5 27.39 18.82 -20.81
C SER A 5 26.15 18.14 -20.22
N LYS A 6 26.32 17.24 -19.23
CA LYS A 6 25.21 16.56 -18.56
C LYS A 6 24.32 17.53 -17.77
N ASN A 7 24.90 18.49 -17.06
CA ASN A 7 24.12 19.46 -16.27
C ASN A 7 23.31 20.42 -17.13
N LYS A 8 23.86 20.91 -18.26
CA LYS A 8 23.09 21.74 -19.22
C LYS A 8 21.94 20.97 -19.88
N LYS A 9 22.13 19.68 -20.17
CA LYS A 9 21.08 18.83 -20.75
C LYS A 9 19.95 18.54 -19.74
N LYS A 10 20.29 18.33 -18.46
CA LYS A 10 19.33 18.11 -17.38
C LYS A 10 18.46 19.36 -17.12
N SER A 11 19.08 20.54 -17.08
CA SER A 11 18.33 21.80 -16.89
C SER A 11 17.39 22.11 -18.07
N ALA A 12 17.81 21.83 -19.30
CA ALA A 12 16.97 21.99 -20.48
C ALA A 12 15.77 21.02 -20.51
N ASP A 13 15.95 19.75 -20.10
CA ASP A 13 14.85 18.78 -20.01
C ASP A 13 13.83 19.19 -18.93
N LEU A 14 14.30 19.66 -17.77
CA LEU A 14 13.43 20.14 -16.70
C LEU A 14 12.62 21.38 -17.12
N ALA A 15 13.26 22.36 -17.78
CA ALA A 15 12.57 23.53 -18.30
C ALA A 15 11.52 23.16 -19.36
N LEU A 16 11.83 22.22 -20.25
CA LEU A 16 10.87 21.72 -21.24
C LEU A 16 9.70 20.98 -20.59
N ARG A 17 9.94 20.24 -19.49
CA ARG A 17 8.88 19.56 -18.74
C ARG A 17 7.93 20.57 -18.12
N LYS A 18 8.47 21.59 -17.42
CA LYS A 18 7.69 22.68 -16.82
C LYS A 18 6.83 23.39 -17.85
N LYS A 19 7.40 23.74 -19.01
CA LYS A 19 6.66 24.35 -20.13
C LYS A 19 5.48 23.53 -20.65
N ASN A 20 5.47 22.21 -20.45
CA ASN A 20 4.42 21.31 -20.89
C ASN A 20 3.49 20.88 -19.73
N LEU A 21 3.55 21.56 -18.59
CA LEU A 21 2.60 21.38 -17.51
C LEU A 21 1.37 22.25 -17.78
N LEU A 22 0.19 21.68 -17.56
CA LEU A 22 -1.09 22.35 -17.78
C LEU A 22 -1.29 23.62 -16.95
N PHE A 23 -0.49 23.82 -15.89
CA PHE A 23 -0.52 24.99 -15.04
C PHE A 23 -0.38 26.30 -15.84
N ASP A 24 0.41 26.28 -16.90
CA ASP A 24 0.74 27.46 -17.71
C ASP A 24 -0.11 27.57 -19.00
N PHE A 25 -1.10 26.70 -19.19
CA PHE A 25 -1.94 26.71 -20.38
C PHE A 25 -3.31 27.35 -20.10
N PRO A 26 -3.85 28.17 -21.04
CA PRO A 26 -5.22 28.65 -20.95
C PRO A 26 -6.19 27.48 -20.79
N SER A 27 -7.20 27.67 -19.94
CA SER A 27 -8.20 26.64 -19.66
C SER A 27 -8.85 26.13 -20.95
N GLY A 28 -9.21 26.98 -21.91
CA GLY A 28 -9.77 26.58 -23.20
C GLY A 28 -8.78 26.04 -24.25
N SER A 29 -7.50 25.84 -23.89
CA SER A 29 -6.50 25.38 -24.86
C SER A 29 -6.77 23.94 -25.30
N ARG A 30 -6.41 23.63 -26.56
CA ARG A 30 -6.52 22.27 -27.12
C ARG A 30 -5.73 21.24 -26.32
N TYR A 31 -4.62 21.67 -25.72
CA TYR A 31 -3.80 20.84 -24.85
C TYR A 31 -4.55 20.49 -23.56
N ALA A 32 -5.16 21.47 -22.90
CA ALA A 32 -5.98 21.25 -21.71
C ALA A 32 -7.23 20.39 -21.99
N GLU A 33 -7.94 20.66 -23.09
CA GLU A 33 -9.09 19.84 -23.52
C GLU A 33 -8.71 18.37 -23.75
N SER A 34 -7.51 18.10 -24.28
CA SER A 34 -7.06 16.73 -24.50
C SER A 34 -6.94 15.94 -23.18
N TYR A 35 -6.49 16.58 -22.10
CA TYR A 35 -6.44 15.95 -20.78
C TYR A 35 -7.80 15.90 -20.07
N ARG A 36 -8.70 16.86 -20.30
CA ARG A 36 -10.09 16.76 -19.82
C ARG A 36 -10.82 15.59 -20.47
N ASN A 37 -10.59 15.35 -21.77
CA ASN A 37 -11.10 14.18 -22.47
C ASN A 37 -10.49 12.89 -21.93
N LEU A 38 -9.17 12.86 -21.69
CA LEU A 38 -8.52 11.71 -21.05
C LEU A 38 -9.15 11.39 -19.70
N ARG A 39 -9.33 12.40 -18.84
CA ARG A 39 -10.00 12.25 -17.54
C ARG A 39 -11.40 11.70 -17.70
N THR A 40 -12.18 12.25 -18.63
CA THR A 40 -13.57 11.82 -18.89
C THR A 40 -13.63 10.36 -19.33
N ASN A 41 -12.75 9.94 -20.24
CA ASN A 41 -12.65 8.54 -20.68
C ASN A 41 -12.25 7.58 -19.54
N LEU A 42 -11.34 8.03 -18.66
CA LEU A 42 -10.97 7.27 -17.46
C LEU A 42 -12.13 7.21 -16.46
N TYR A 43 -12.90 8.29 -16.29
CA TYR A 43 -14.08 8.32 -15.42
C TYR A 43 -15.16 7.34 -15.89
N PHE A 44 -15.46 7.30 -17.19
CA PHE A 44 -16.40 6.31 -17.73
C PHE A 44 -15.90 4.87 -17.54
N SER A 45 -14.59 4.64 -17.73
CA SER A 45 -13.98 3.34 -17.41
C SER A 45 -14.03 3.03 -15.90
N ALA A 46 -14.04 4.06 -15.05
CA ALA A 46 -14.07 3.96 -13.60
C ALA A 46 -15.45 3.63 -13.05
N MET A 47 -16.53 4.10 -13.68
CA MET A 47 -17.91 3.79 -13.24
C MET A 47 -18.21 2.29 -13.30
N GLU A 48 -17.63 1.56 -14.27
CA GLU A 48 -17.80 0.11 -14.37
C GLU A 48 -16.90 -0.69 -13.42
N LYS A 49 -15.74 -0.15 -13.04
CA LYS A 49 -14.65 -0.91 -12.37
C LYS A 49 -14.20 -0.35 -11.03
N ASN A 50 -14.84 0.71 -10.52
CA ASN A 50 -14.45 1.45 -9.32
C ASN A 50 -12.95 1.83 -9.31
N LEU A 51 -12.44 2.40 -10.41
CA LEU A 51 -11.02 2.76 -10.55
C LEU A 51 -10.64 3.89 -9.58
N LYS A 52 -9.73 3.60 -8.65
CA LYS A 52 -9.11 4.55 -7.73
C LYS A 52 -7.64 4.80 -8.04
N SER A 53 -6.97 3.94 -8.79
CA SER A 53 -5.58 4.16 -9.16
C SER A 53 -5.22 3.74 -10.56
N VAL A 54 -4.34 4.53 -11.19
CA VAL A 54 -3.81 4.25 -12.52
C VAL A 54 -2.29 4.34 -12.53
N LEU A 55 -1.68 3.37 -13.22
CA LEU A 55 -0.27 3.39 -13.55
C LEU A 55 -0.06 4.09 -14.89
N VAL A 56 0.89 5.00 -14.97
CA VAL A 56 1.31 5.66 -16.20
C VAL A 56 2.72 5.18 -16.56
N THR A 57 2.84 4.56 -17.73
CA THR A 57 4.13 4.07 -18.25
C THR A 57 4.24 4.33 -19.76
N SER A 58 5.36 3.97 -20.35
CA SER A 58 5.62 4.05 -21.78
C SER A 58 6.38 2.84 -22.28
N SER A 59 6.48 2.65 -23.60
CA SER A 59 7.27 1.55 -24.15
C SER A 59 8.76 1.81 -24.01
N ILE A 60 9.20 3.03 -24.30
CA ILE A 60 10.60 3.46 -24.31
C ILE A 60 10.78 4.81 -23.58
N PRO A 61 12.03 5.20 -23.25
CA PRO A 61 12.29 6.50 -22.64
C PRO A 61 11.84 7.69 -23.50
N ALA A 62 11.49 8.80 -22.82
CA ALA A 62 11.18 10.10 -23.41
C ALA A 62 9.90 10.19 -24.27
N GLU A 63 8.92 9.31 -24.06
CA GLU A 63 7.58 9.39 -24.69
C GLU A 63 6.61 10.36 -23.99
N GLY A 64 7.02 10.93 -22.85
CA GLY A 64 6.26 11.93 -22.10
C GLY A 64 5.32 11.37 -21.03
N LYS A 65 5.61 10.16 -20.53
CA LYS A 65 4.92 9.50 -19.41
C LYS A 65 4.76 10.39 -18.17
N THR A 66 5.85 11.00 -17.68
CA THR A 66 5.84 11.85 -16.48
C THR A 66 4.98 13.09 -16.67
N ASN A 67 5.11 13.80 -17.80
CA ASN A 67 4.24 14.95 -18.10
C ASN A 67 2.77 14.54 -18.18
N THR A 68 2.50 13.37 -18.77
CA THR A 68 1.15 12.82 -18.83
C THR A 68 0.62 12.52 -17.43
N ALA A 69 1.44 11.90 -16.56
CA ALA A 69 1.09 11.61 -15.18
C ALA A 69 0.77 12.87 -14.38
N ILE A 70 1.62 13.91 -14.46
CA ILE A 70 1.40 15.18 -13.77
C ILE A 70 0.12 15.87 -14.27
N ASN A 71 -0.04 15.99 -15.59
CA ASN A 71 -1.19 16.67 -16.17
C ASN A 71 -2.50 15.91 -15.91
N LEU A 72 -2.47 14.57 -15.94
CA LEU A 72 -3.61 13.75 -15.55
C LEU A 72 -3.96 13.97 -14.07
N ALA A 73 -2.97 13.90 -13.18
CA ALA A 73 -3.15 14.15 -11.75
C ALA A 73 -3.75 15.53 -11.48
N TYR A 74 -3.25 16.55 -12.18
CA TYR A 74 -3.81 17.90 -12.10
C TYR A 74 -5.28 17.95 -12.54
N THR A 75 -5.63 17.37 -13.70
CA THR A 75 -7.03 17.39 -14.16
C THR A 75 -7.99 16.62 -13.25
N MET A 76 -7.50 15.57 -12.58
CA MET A 76 -8.26 14.84 -11.56
C MET A 76 -8.47 15.72 -10.32
N ALA A 77 -7.43 16.39 -9.82
CA ALA A 77 -7.51 17.32 -8.71
C ALA A 77 -8.46 18.50 -8.99
N GLN A 78 -8.42 19.06 -10.20
CA GLN A 78 -9.35 20.12 -10.64
C GLN A 78 -10.83 19.68 -10.64
N SER A 79 -11.12 18.38 -10.66
CA SER A 79 -12.49 17.88 -10.53
C SER A 79 -12.93 17.67 -9.07
N GLY A 80 -12.16 18.20 -8.12
CA GLY A 80 -12.42 18.08 -6.68
C GLY A 80 -11.97 16.77 -6.06
N LYS A 81 -11.25 15.92 -6.80
CA LYS A 81 -10.75 14.64 -6.28
C LYS A 81 -9.48 14.87 -5.47
N ARG A 82 -9.43 14.35 -4.24
CA ARG A 82 -8.20 14.30 -3.46
C ARG A 82 -7.22 13.34 -4.14
N THR A 83 -6.27 13.88 -4.89
CA THR A 83 -5.46 13.15 -5.85
C THR A 83 -4.01 13.04 -5.40
N LEU A 84 -3.47 11.83 -5.37
CA LEU A 84 -2.06 11.56 -5.08
C LEU A 84 -1.30 11.22 -6.36
N LEU A 85 -0.19 11.90 -6.60
CA LEU A 85 0.80 11.54 -7.61
C LEU A 85 2.01 10.89 -6.93
N ILE A 86 2.38 9.70 -7.36
CA ILE A 86 3.51 8.94 -6.82
C ILE A 86 4.63 8.88 -7.86
N ASP A 87 5.86 9.24 -7.47
CA ASP A 87 7.06 9.01 -8.28
C ASP A 87 7.61 7.59 -8.01
N ALA A 88 7.21 6.61 -8.83
CA ALA A 88 7.74 5.25 -8.79
C ALA A 88 8.77 4.99 -9.91
N ASP A 89 9.26 6.03 -10.61
CA ASP A 89 10.46 5.95 -11.44
C ASP A 89 11.71 6.11 -10.56
N LEU A 90 11.92 5.15 -9.65
CA LEU A 90 13.00 5.19 -8.67
C LEU A 90 14.41 5.18 -9.32
N ARG A 91 14.51 4.86 -10.61
CA ARG A 91 15.77 4.85 -11.37
C ARG A 91 16.18 6.25 -11.80
N LYS A 92 15.21 7.08 -12.18
CA LYS A 92 15.43 8.45 -12.65
C LYS A 92 14.27 9.33 -12.16
N PRO A 93 14.15 9.54 -10.84
CA PRO A 93 13.06 10.32 -10.28
C PRO A 93 13.19 11.78 -10.72
N VAL A 94 12.06 12.39 -11.03
CA VAL A 94 12.01 13.75 -11.61
C VAL A 94 10.94 14.61 -10.97
N LEU A 95 9.96 14.03 -10.25
CA LEU A 95 8.82 14.81 -9.75
C LEU A 95 9.23 15.82 -8.69
N THR A 96 10.17 15.46 -7.79
CA THR A 96 10.71 16.39 -6.78
C THR A 96 11.29 17.66 -7.41
N GLU A 97 12.03 17.53 -8.51
CA GLU A 97 12.61 18.68 -9.24
C GLU A 97 11.54 19.49 -9.98
N VAL A 98 10.52 18.82 -10.53
CA VAL A 98 9.43 19.48 -11.27
C VAL A 98 8.56 20.32 -10.33
N PHE A 99 8.24 19.82 -9.15
CA PHE A 99 7.44 20.51 -8.14
C PHE A 99 8.26 21.42 -7.20
N GLU A 100 9.56 21.61 -7.49
CA GLU A 100 10.49 22.46 -6.71
C GLU A 100 10.52 22.12 -5.22
N LYS A 101 10.31 20.84 -4.89
CA LYS A 101 10.28 20.36 -3.52
C LYS A 101 11.70 20.10 -3.00
N LYS A 102 11.89 20.34 -1.71
CA LYS A 102 13.11 19.90 -1.02
C LYS A 102 13.08 18.38 -0.88
N TYR A 103 14.26 17.77 -0.89
CA TYR A 103 14.40 16.33 -0.70
C TYR A 103 13.89 15.97 0.71
N GLU A 104 12.86 15.13 0.77
CA GLU A 104 12.21 14.62 1.97
C GLU A 104 11.94 13.12 1.77
N PRO A 105 11.64 12.37 2.85
CA PRO A 105 11.29 10.95 2.74
C PRO A 105 10.20 10.73 1.70
N GLY A 106 10.38 9.71 0.86
CA GLY A 106 9.44 9.36 -0.20
C GLY A 106 9.07 7.89 -0.20
N PHE A 107 8.60 7.43 -1.36
CA PHE A 107 8.15 6.05 -1.59
C PHE A 107 9.20 5.03 -1.15
N THR A 108 10.46 5.19 -1.53
CA THR A 108 11.53 4.27 -1.11
C THR A 108 11.76 4.31 0.39
N ASP A 109 11.81 5.49 1.02
CA ASP A 109 12.14 5.63 2.44
C ASP A 109 11.02 5.02 3.32
N ILE A 110 9.75 5.13 2.92
CA ILE A 110 8.65 4.42 3.61
C ILE A 110 8.88 2.90 3.56
N LEU A 111 9.20 2.35 2.38
CA LEU A 111 9.32 0.91 2.19
C LEU A 111 10.58 0.31 2.83
N SER A 112 11.70 1.01 2.72
CA SER A 112 13.01 0.56 3.19
C SER A 112 13.25 0.90 4.65
N ASP A 113 12.90 2.10 5.10
CA ASP A 113 13.25 2.56 6.44
C ASP A 113 12.10 2.35 7.42
N ALA A 114 10.89 2.80 7.10
CA ALA A 114 9.77 2.68 8.04
C ALA A 114 9.20 1.25 8.11
N LEU A 115 8.96 0.62 6.96
CA LEU A 115 8.44 -0.75 6.89
C LEU A 115 9.54 -1.82 6.88
N GLY A 116 10.81 -1.42 6.74
CA GLY A 116 11.94 -2.34 6.66
C GLY A 116 12.83 -2.41 7.89
N LYS A 117 12.84 -1.39 8.75
CA LYS A 117 13.69 -1.37 9.94
C LYS A 117 13.12 -2.27 11.03
N ASP A 118 13.93 -3.21 11.51
CA ASP A 118 13.60 -3.98 12.69
C ASP A 118 13.67 -3.09 13.93
N VAL A 119 12.60 -3.11 14.73
CA VAL A 119 12.47 -2.32 15.95
C VAL A 119 12.08 -3.30 17.04
N PRO A 120 13.06 -3.95 17.71
CA PRO A 120 12.78 -5.03 18.65
C PRO A 120 12.18 -4.51 19.95
N ARG A 121 12.39 -3.24 20.32
CA ARG A 121 11.81 -2.63 21.52
C ARG A 121 11.44 -1.18 21.29
N GLY A 122 10.49 -0.67 22.06
CA GLY A 122 10.07 0.74 22.00
C GLY A 122 8.81 1.01 22.79
N ASP A 123 8.24 2.20 22.60
CA ASP A 123 7.13 2.73 23.38
C ASP A 123 5.80 2.60 22.64
N LEU A 124 4.72 2.30 23.38
CA LEU A 124 3.36 2.18 22.83
C LEU A 124 2.73 3.54 22.49
N SER A 125 3.28 4.63 23.04
CA SER A 125 2.93 5.98 22.63
C SER A 125 3.47 6.33 21.24
N GLU A 126 4.46 5.61 20.72
CA GLU A 126 4.99 5.80 19.36
C GLU A 126 4.41 4.77 18.38
N TYR A 127 4.32 3.51 18.80
CA TYR A 127 3.88 2.40 17.96
C TYR A 127 2.61 1.76 18.52
N SER A 128 1.58 1.70 17.69
CA SER A 128 0.39 0.91 18.04
C SER A 128 0.62 -0.60 17.88
N LEU A 129 -0.27 -1.41 18.44
CA LEU A 129 -0.22 -2.87 18.27
C LEU A 129 -0.28 -3.24 16.77
N GLY A 130 -1.20 -2.66 16.03
CA GLY A 130 -1.31 -2.87 14.59
C GLY A 130 -0.05 -2.52 13.81
N ASP A 131 0.68 -1.45 14.17
CA ASP A 131 1.99 -1.15 13.58
C ASP A 131 2.95 -2.32 13.79
N LYS A 132 3.08 -2.82 15.02
CA LYS A 132 4.02 -3.92 15.33
C LYS A 132 3.67 -5.21 14.62
N LEU A 133 2.39 -5.60 14.63
CA LEU A 133 1.94 -6.80 13.94
C LEU A 133 2.17 -6.72 12.43
N LYS A 134 1.96 -5.54 11.80
CA LYS A 134 2.25 -5.35 10.38
C LYS A 134 3.75 -5.36 10.07
N LEU A 135 4.57 -4.68 10.86
CA LEU A 135 6.02 -4.67 10.66
C LEU A 135 6.59 -6.09 10.73
N MET A 136 6.22 -6.87 11.75
CA MET A 136 6.64 -8.26 11.87
C MET A 136 6.18 -9.13 10.70
N LYS A 137 4.97 -8.90 10.17
CA LYS A 137 4.47 -9.60 8.98
C LYS A 137 5.40 -9.43 7.79
N TYR A 138 5.79 -8.19 7.47
CA TYR A 138 6.64 -7.90 6.31
C TYR A 138 8.13 -8.17 6.54
N GLN A 139 8.56 -8.26 7.80
CA GLN A 139 9.91 -8.65 8.20
C GLN A 139 10.06 -10.17 8.34
N LYS A 140 8.95 -10.92 8.31
CA LYS A 140 8.92 -12.38 8.46
C LYS A 140 9.52 -12.85 9.80
N ASN A 141 9.31 -12.07 10.87
CA ASN A 141 9.89 -12.34 12.18
C ASN A 141 9.32 -13.63 12.80
N THR A 142 10.16 -14.38 13.52
CA THR A 142 9.76 -15.54 14.34
C THR A 142 10.23 -15.34 15.77
N GLY A 143 9.32 -15.47 16.74
CA GLY A 143 9.59 -15.17 18.15
C GLY A 143 8.35 -14.78 18.94
N ILE A 144 8.55 -14.07 20.04
CA ILE A 144 7.49 -13.61 20.94
C ILE A 144 7.52 -12.09 21.02
N LEU A 145 6.41 -11.43 20.67
CA LEU A 145 6.20 -10.01 20.94
C LEU A 145 5.47 -9.85 22.28
N LYS A 146 6.07 -9.17 23.24
CA LYS A 146 5.42 -8.77 24.48
C LYS A 146 4.98 -7.32 24.39
N ILE A 147 3.73 -7.04 24.76
CA ILE A 147 3.15 -5.72 24.94
C ILE A 147 2.87 -5.57 26.44
N THR A 148 3.39 -4.53 27.05
CA THR A 148 3.36 -4.34 28.50
C THR A 148 2.96 -2.90 28.85
N SER A 149 2.00 -2.77 29.76
CA SER A 149 1.62 -1.54 30.45
C SER A 149 1.76 -1.75 31.96
N PRO A 150 1.53 -0.73 32.82
CA PRO A 150 1.63 -0.91 34.28
C PRO A 150 0.73 -2.01 34.86
N GLU A 151 -0.47 -2.21 34.28
CA GLU A 151 -1.46 -3.16 34.81
C GLU A 151 -1.61 -4.42 33.95
N GLU A 152 -1.30 -4.33 32.65
CA GLU A 152 -1.62 -5.36 31.69
C GLU A 152 -0.40 -5.79 30.87
N GLN A 153 -0.28 -7.09 30.60
CA GLN A 153 0.72 -7.66 29.72
C GLN A 153 0.10 -8.71 28.81
N VAL A 154 0.38 -8.62 27.50
CA VAL A 154 -0.05 -9.58 26.47
C VAL A 154 1.15 -9.99 25.63
N SER A 155 1.33 -11.30 25.43
CA SER A 155 2.37 -11.87 24.58
C SER A 155 1.75 -12.44 23.31
N PHE A 156 2.35 -12.17 22.16
CA PHE A 156 1.97 -12.71 20.85
C PHE A 156 3.08 -13.63 20.35
N TYR A 157 2.72 -14.83 19.93
CA TYR A 157 3.62 -15.80 19.35
C TYR A 157 3.56 -15.65 17.84
N VAL A 158 4.71 -15.40 17.22
CA VAL A 158 4.80 -15.05 15.81
C VAL A 158 5.72 -16.02 15.11
N ILE A 159 5.29 -16.55 13.97
CA ILE A 159 6.07 -17.45 13.11
C ILE A 159 6.01 -16.90 11.69
N ASN A 160 7.18 -16.62 11.11
CA ASN A 160 7.31 -16.09 9.75
C ASN A 160 6.38 -14.88 9.51
N GLY A 161 6.31 -14.00 10.52
CA GLY A 161 5.50 -12.79 10.52
C GLY A 161 4.00 -12.98 10.80
N LYS A 162 3.53 -14.21 11.01
CA LYS A 162 2.12 -14.51 11.33
C LYS A 162 1.95 -14.78 12.81
N VAL A 163 0.94 -14.15 13.42
CA VAL A 163 0.53 -14.50 14.79
C VAL A 163 -0.09 -15.89 14.78
N THR A 164 0.48 -16.81 15.55
CA THR A 164 0.02 -18.19 15.67
C THR A 164 -0.63 -18.47 17.01
N ASP A 165 -0.33 -17.66 18.02
CA ASP A 165 -0.95 -17.74 19.33
C ASP A 165 -0.83 -16.41 20.09
N LEU A 166 -1.59 -16.26 21.16
CA LEU A 166 -1.43 -15.17 22.11
C LEU A 166 -1.67 -15.63 23.55
N LEU A 167 -1.10 -14.88 24.49
CA LEU A 167 -1.26 -15.10 25.91
C LEU A 167 -1.49 -13.76 26.61
N TRP A 168 -2.67 -13.58 27.19
CA TRP A 168 -2.92 -12.47 28.11
C TRP A 168 -2.35 -12.84 29.50
N ASN A 169 -1.12 -12.40 29.77
CA ASN A 169 -0.35 -12.80 30.94
C ASN A 169 -1.00 -12.36 32.27
N THR A 170 -1.59 -11.18 32.28
CA THR A 170 -2.26 -10.54 33.42
C THR A 170 -3.76 -10.86 33.49
N CYS A 171 -4.26 -11.78 32.66
CA CYS A 171 -5.69 -12.11 32.57
C CYS A 171 -6.27 -12.47 33.94
N PRO A 172 -7.33 -11.76 34.41
CA PRO A 172 -7.90 -12.02 35.72
C PRO A 172 -8.46 -13.43 35.80
N PRO A 173 -8.42 -14.10 36.97
CA PRO A 173 -8.84 -15.49 37.11
C PRO A 173 -10.25 -15.79 36.55
N THR A 174 -11.17 -14.84 36.64
CA THR A 174 -12.55 -14.94 36.16
C THR A 174 -12.67 -14.94 34.62
N ARG A 175 -11.64 -14.48 33.89
CA ARG A 175 -11.60 -14.45 32.43
C ARG A 175 -10.69 -15.53 31.82
N LYS A 176 -9.97 -16.30 32.63
CA LYS A 176 -9.16 -17.42 32.15
C LYS A 176 -10.02 -18.50 31.49
N LEU A 177 -9.42 -19.28 30.58
CA LEU A 177 -10.10 -20.30 29.77
C LEU A 177 -10.99 -21.23 30.61
N ALA A 178 -10.46 -21.86 31.67
CA ALA A 178 -11.23 -22.75 32.53
C ALA A 178 -12.48 -22.08 33.11
N SER A 179 -12.32 -20.89 33.70
CA SER A 179 -13.42 -20.12 34.28
C SER A 179 -14.48 -19.73 33.24
N GLN A 180 -14.06 -19.39 32.01
CA GLN A 180 -14.99 -19.11 30.93
C GLN A 180 -15.76 -20.36 30.48
N LEU A 181 -15.09 -21.51 30.36
CA LEU A 181 -15.72 -22.77 29.97
C LEU A 181 -16.74 -23.23 30.99
N VAL A 182 -16.43 -23.11 32.29
CA VAL A 182 -17.38 -23.38 33.38
C VAL A 182 -18.57 -22.42 33.34
N ARG A 183 -18.31 -21.11 33.19
CA ARG A 183 -19.37 -20.09 33.12
C ARG A 183 -20.31 -20.29 31.94
N GLN A 184 -19.77 -20.73 30.79
CA GLN A 184 -20.56 -21.06 29.60
C GLN A 184 -21.24 -22.43 29.68
N LYS A 185 -21.06 -23.17 30.79
CA LYS A 185 -21.58 -24.52 31.01
C LYS A 185 -21.10 -25.53 29.97
N VAL A 186 -19.93 -25.28 29.37
CA VAL A 186 -19.28 -26.20 28.41
C VAL A 186 -18.60 -27.34 29.16
N ILE A 187 -18.03 -27.05 30.33
CA ILE A 187 -17.44 -28.04 31.24
C ILE A 187 -17.96 -27.84 32.67
N SER A 188 -17.90 -28.88 33.50
CA SER A 188 -18.14 -28.77 34.94
C SER A 188 -16.95 -28.14 35.67
N GLN A 189 -17.19 -27.59 36.87
CA GLN A 189 -16.11 -27.13 37.76
C GLN A 189 -15.12 -28.25 38.09
N GLU A 190 -15.60 -29.48 38.30
CA GLU A 190 -14.75 -30.65 38.58
C GLU A 190 -13.75 -30.94 37.44
N ASN A 191 -14.22 -31.06 36.20
CA ASN A 191 -13.36 -31.20 35.01
C ASN A 191 -12.34 -30.07 34.88
N ALA A 192 -12.72 -28.83 35.22
CA ALA A 192 -11.80 -27.68 35.22
C ALA A 192 -10.68 -27.85 36.23
N ASP A 193 -11.00 -28.29 37.45
CA ASP A 193 -10.04 -28.50 38.53
C ASP A 193 -9.07 -29.66 38.21
N ILE A 194 -9.58 -30.76 37.63
CA ILE A 194 -8.76 -31.88 37.14
C ILE A 194 -7.77 -31.41 36.07
N ALA A 195 -8.23 -30.67 35.07
CA ALA A 195 -7.38 -30.18 34.00
C ALA A 195 -6.32 -29.19 34.49
N LEU A 196 -6.69 -28.28 35.41
CA LEU A 196 -5.75 -27.34 36.03
C LEU A 196 -4.71 -28.03 36.93
N ALA A 197 -5.08 -29.11 37.62
CA ALA A 197 -4.13 -29.92 38.38
C ALA A 197 -3.15 -30.64 37.44
N HIS A 198 -3.63 -31.15 36.30
CA HIS A 198 -2.79 -31.75 35.27
C HIS A 198 -1.84 -30.72 34.62
N GLN A 199 -2.34 -29.52 34.32
CA GLN A 199 -1.53 -28.42 33.78
C GLN A 199 -0.41 -28.01 34.73
N ARG A 200 -0.63 -28.05 36.05
CA ARG A 200 0.43 -27.73 37.03
C ARG A 200 1.54 -28.77 37.07
N LYS A 201 1.25 -30.03 36.73
CA LYS A 201 2.21 -31.14 36.72
C LYS A 201 2.90 -31.31 35.36
N THR A 202 2.30 -30.80 34.30
CA THR A 202 2.78 -30.94 32.92
C THR A 202 3.16 -29.59 32.34
N ARG A 203 3.81 -29.57 31.17
CA ARG A 203 4.00 -28.32 30.39
C ARG A 203 2.98 -28.18 29.26
N GLN A 204 1.92 -28.99 29.28
CA GLN A 204 0.89 -28.98 28.25
C GLN A 204 -0.01 -27.75 28.38
N ARG A 205 -0.56 -27.30 27.25
CA ARG A 205 -1.52 -26.18 27.24
C ARG A 205 -2.86 -26.66 27.76
N LEU A 206 -3.57 -25.78 28.46
CA LEU A 206 -4.83 -26.13 29.10
C LEU A 206 -5.91 -26.57 28.09
N GLY A 207 -5.97 -25.94 26.91
CA GLY A 207 -6.87 -26.36 25.83
C GLY A 207 -6.58 -27.77 25.32
N ASP A 208 -5.29 -28.11 25.15
CA ASP A 208 -4.86 -29.44 24.74
C ASP A 208 -5.25 -30.50 25.78
N ILE A 209 -5.12 -30.18 27.07
CA ILE A 209 -5.52 -31.05 28.18
C ILE A 209 -7.04 -31.28 28.15
N PHE A 210 -7.85 -30.21 28.02
CA PHE A 210 -9.31 -30.34 27.96
C PHE A 210 -9.76 -31.24 26.80
N TYR A 211 -9.14 -31.08 25.63
CA TYR A 211 -9.47 -31.90 24.46
C TYR A 211 -9.00 -33.35 24.64
N ALA A 212 -7.76 -33.57 25.06
CA ALA A 212 -7.19 -34.91 25.25
C ALA A 212 -7.92 -35.73 26.32
N MET A 213 -8.46 -35.08 27.36
CA MET A 213 -9.28 -35.70 28.40
C MET A 213 -10.74 -35.91 27.98
N GLY A 214 -11.13 -35.48 26.77
CA GLY A 214 -12.51 -35.59 26.28
C GLY A 214 -13.51 -34.67 26.99
N PHE A 215 -13.03 -33.64 27.69
CA PHE A 215 -13.88 -32.72 28.44
C PHE A 215 -14.56 -31.67 27.55
N ILE A 216 -14.05 -31.42 26.35
CA ILE A 216 -14.58 -30.42 25.41
C ILE A 216 -14.45 -30.87 23.96
N SER A 217 -15.41 -30.48 23.13
CA SER A 217 -15.32 -30.65 21.68
C SER A 217 -14.33 -29.65 21.06
N ARG A 218 -13.77 -29.97 19.90
CA ARG A 218 -12.88 -29.04 19.18
C ARG A 218 -13.58 -27.71 18.80
N PRO A 219 -14.82 -27.71 18.25
CA PRO A 219 -15.53 -26.46 17.94
C PRO A 219 -15.79 -25.56 19.16
N ASP A 220 -16.15 -26.15 20.31
CA ASP A 220 -16.43 -25.36 21.53
C ASP A 220 -15.15 -24.77 22.12
N LEU A 221 -14.03 -25.52 22.02
CA LEU A 221 -12.71 -25.04 22.40
C LEU A 221 -12.28 -23.88 21.50
N GLU A 222 -12.37 -24.04 20.17
CA GLU A 222 -12.05 -23.02 19.16
C GLU A 222 -12.84 -21.73 19.41
N LYS A 223 -14.15 -21.85 19.65
CA LYS A 223 -15.02 -20.71 19.97
C LYS A 223 -14.56 -19.96 21.23
N THR A 224 -14.26 -20.69 22.31
CA THR A 224 -13.85 -20.06 23.58
C THR A 224 -12.45 -19.46 23.52
N LEU A 225 -11.53 -20.14 22.84
CA LEU A 225 -10.19 -19.60 22.56
C LEU A 225 -10.29 -18.32 21.73
N GLY A 226 -11.19 -18.26 20.74
CA GLY A 226 -11.43 -17.07 19.94
C GLY A 226 -11.94 -15.88 20.75
N ILE A 227 -12.83 -16.11 21.72
CA ILE A 227 -13.30 -15.07 22.65
C ILE A 227 -12.14 -14.54 23.51
N ASN A 228 -11.33 -15.43 24.09
CA ASN A 228 -10.16 -15.03 24.88
C ASN A 228 -9.13 -14.26 24.03
N ALA A 229 -8.93 -14.69 22.79
CA ALA A 229 -8.04 -14.04 21.85
C ALA A 229 -8.53 -12.62 21.52
N LEU A 230 -9.83 -12.44 21.28
CA LEU A 230 -10.42 -11.12 21.06
C LEU A 230 -10.31 -10.21 22.27
N ASP A 231 -10.53 -10.72 23.47
CA ASP A 231 -10.40 -9.94 24.69
C ASP A 231 -8.94 -9.50 24.91
N ALA A 232 -7.97 -10.38 24.69
CA ALA A 232 -6.55 -10.06 24.78
C ALA A 232 -6.12 -9.04 23.72
N LEU A 233 -6.58 -9.21 22.47
CA LEU A 233 -6.36 -8.24 21.39
C LEU A 233 -6.94 -6.87 21.75
N ARG A 234 -8.16 -6.84 22.30
CA ARG A 234 -8.79 -5.60 22.75
C ARG A 234 -7.96 -4.91 23.82
N VAL A 235 -7.57 -5.65 24.86
CA VAL A 235 -6.75 -5.12 25.95
C VAL A 235 -5.44 -4.57 25.41
N ALA A 236 -4.71 -5.33 24.58
CA ALA A 236 -3.46 -4.88 23.97
C ALA A 236 -3.63 -3.66 23.06
N SER A 237 -4.72 -3.57 22.28
CA SER A 237 -5.00 -2.42 21.41
C SER A 237 -5.37 -1.14 22.15
N LEU A 238 -5.83 -1.26 23.40
CA LEU A 238 -6.18 -0.12 24.25
C LEU A 238 -4.98 0.39 25.08
N MET A 239 -3.84 -0.31 25.06
CA MET A 239 -2.62 0.14 25.74
C MET A 239 -1.99 1.29 24.94
N LEU A 240 -2.21 2.52 25.39
CA LEU A 240 -1.64 3.74 24.79
C LEU A 240 -0.29 4.15 25.41
N GLU A 241 0.05 3.56 26.57
CA GLU A 241 1.26 3.81 27.33
C GLU A 241 1.91 2.47 27.72
N GLY A 242 3.23 2.49 27.91
CA GLY A 242 4.03 1.30 28.19
C GLY A 242 4.98 0.98 27.04
N SER A 243 5.40 -0.28 26.96
CA SER A 243 6.43 -0.70 26.02
C SER A 243 6.07 -2.00 25.31
N PHE A 244 6.75 -2.22 24.19
CA PHE A 244 6.81 -3.52 23.55
C PHE A 244 8.25 -4.01 23.49
N GLU A 245 8.41 -5.33 23.49
CA GLU A 245 9.69 -6.00 23.25
C GLU A 245 9.48 -7.31 22.48
N PHE A 246 10.25 -7.50 21.43
CA PHE A 246 10.27 -8.69 20.60
C PHE A 246 11.48 -9.55 20.94
N PHE A 247 11.24 -10.83 21.20
CA PHE A 247 12.25 -11.83 21.53
C PHE A 247 12.33 -12.82 20.37
N PRO A 248 13.36 -12.74 19.50
CA PRO A 248 13.58 -13.70 18.44
C PRO A 248 13.81 -15.11 19.00
N MET A 249 13.18 -16.12 18.40
CA MET A 249 13.31 -17.53 18.82
C MET A 249 13.25 -18.46 17.61
N ALA A 250 13.78 -19.69 17.75
CA ALA A 250 13.60 -20.70 16.72
C ALA A 250 12.13 -21.13 16.66
N GLU A 251 11.63 -21.47 15.47
CA GLU A 251 10.22 -21.82 15.25
C GLU A 251 9.73 -22.94 16.20
N GLN A 252 10.56 -23.96 16.39
CA GLN A 252 10.33 -25.08 17.32
C GLN A 252 10.15 -24.66 18.78
N ASP A 253 10.74 -23.53 19.19
CA ASP A 253 10.64 -23.01 20.56
C ASP A 253 9.40 -22.09 20.74
N VAL A 254 8.82 -21.62 19.62
CA VAL A 254 7.57 -20.85 19.60
C VAL A 254 6.36 -21.79 19.60
N THR A 255 6.44 -22.93 18.89
CA THR A 255 5.38 -23.94 18.81
C THR A 255 5.49 -25.00 19.90
N SER A 256 4.48 -25.09 20.77
CA SER A 256 4.38 -26.18 21.76
C SER A 256 3.06 -26.95 21.75
N SER A 257 2.11 -26.62 20.87
CA SER A 257 0.76 -27.21 20.88
C SER A 257 0.55 -28.26 19.81
N MET A 258 -0.25 -29.28 20.16
CA MET A 258 -0.78 -30.27 19.23
C MET A 258 -2.07 -29.81 18.52
N VAL A 259 -2.68 -28.70 18.93
CA VAL A 259 -3.95 -28.21 18.37
C VAL A 259 -3.78 -26.80 17.76
N PRO A 260 -3.65 -26.67 16.42
CA PRO A 260 -3.81 -25.37 15.77
C PRO A 260 -5.30 -25.05 15.75
N SER A 261 -5.72 -23.90 16.30
CA SER A 261 -7.17 -23.66 16.48
C SER A 261 -7.67 -22.24 16.25
N LEU A 262 -6.84 -21.27 15.87
CA LEU A 262 -7.34 -19.92 15.58
C LEU A 262 -6.74 -19.35 14.29
N ASP A 263 -7.63 -18.97 13.38
CA ASP A 263 -7.29 -18.12 12.25
C ASP A 263 -7.13 -16.67 12.75
N PHE A 264 -5.94 -16.37 13.25
CA PHE A 264 -5.58 -15.03 13.74
C PHE A 264 -5.65 -13.96 12.66
N GLU A 265 -5.42 -14.31 11.39
CA GLU A 265 -5.56 -13.35 10.28
C GLU A 265 -7.02 -12.93 10.11
N LYS A 266 -7.96 -13.89 10.16
CA LYS A 266 -9.39 -13.59 10.19
C LYS A 266 -9.78 -12.80 11.43
N LEU A 267 -9.34 -13.24 12.61
CA LEU A 267 -9.64 -12.56 13.87
C LEU A 267 -9.19 -11.11 13.88
N TYR A 268 -7.95 -10.86 13.47
CA TYR A 268 -7.37 -9.52 13.37
C TYR A 268 -8.16 -8.64 12.40
N ARG A 269 -8.51 -9.18 11.22
CA ARG A 269 -9.31 -8.48 10.22
C ARG A 269 -10.71 -8.12 10.73
N ASP A 270 -11.37 -9.06 11.40
CA ASP A 270 -12.72 -8.87 11.95
C ASP A 270 -12.72 -7.86 13.11
N PHE A 271 -11.64 -7.80 13.89
CA PHE A 271 -11.50 -6.88 15.02
C PHE A 271 -11.12 -5.45 14.60
N PHE A 272 -10.06 -5.28 13.80
CA PHE A 272 -9.52 -3.94 13.48
C PHE A 272 -10.12 -3.30 12.22
N GLY A 273 -10.89 -4.06 11.43
CA GLY A 273 -11.29 -3.64 10.09
C GLY A 273 -10.07 -3.35 9.19
N GLN A 274 -10.25 -2.50 8.17
CA GLN A 274 -9.21 -2.22 7.16
C GLN A 274 -8.09 -1.26 7.61
N GLY A 275 -7.65 -1.25 8.87
CA GLY A 275 -6.39 -0.58 9.26
C GLY A 275 -6.50 0.68 10.14
N LYS A 276 -7.44 0.72 11.09
CA LYS A 276 -7.62 1.87 11.99
C LYS A 276 -6.56 2.04 13.10
N GLU A 277 -5.61 1.11 13.22
CA GLU A 277 -4.64 1.09 14.32
C GLU A 277 -3.19 1.07 13.79
N LEU A 278 -2.83 2.04 12.96
CA LEU A 278 -1.49 2.15 12.35
C LEU A 278 -0.88 3.52 12.67
N LYS A 279 -0.65 3.82 13.95
CA LYS A 279 -0.20 5.14 14.41
C LYS A 279 1.13 5.55 13.76
N TYR A 280 2.18 4.77 13.95
CA TYR A 280 3.53 5.04 13.44
C TYR A 280 3.52 5.09 11.92
N ILE A 281 2.93 4.08 11.26
CA ILE A 281 2.95 3.99 9.80
C ILE A 281 2.20 5.17 9.17
N ASN A 282 1.05 5.59 9.74
CA ASN A 282 0.34 6.77 9.25
C ASN A 282 1.16 8.04 9.44
N GLN A 283 1.82 8.23 10.59
CA GLN A 283 2.70 9.38 10.81
C GLN A 283 3.85 9.44 9.80
N VAL A 284 4.46 8.30 9.47
CA VAL A 284 5.50 8.24 8.43
C VAL A 284 4.93 8.63 7.07
N ILE A 285 3.78 8.08 6.68
CA ILE A 285 3.15 8.41 5.40
C ILE A 285 2.80 9.90 5.36
N ASP A 286 2.28 10.46 6.46
CA ASP A 286 1.96 11.88 6.57
C ASP A 286 3.18 12.78 6.43
N GLY A 287 4.32 12.37 7.00
CA GLY A 287 5.59 13.07 6.85
C GLY A 287 6.22 12.97 5.45
N ALA A 288 5.83 11.98 4.66
CA ALA A 288 6.35 11.75 3.30
C ALA A 288 5.46 12.30 2.18
N VAL A 289 4.14 12.39 2.42
CA VAL A 289 3.19 12.93 1.45
C VAL A 289 3.17 14.45 1.53
N GLN A 290 3.55 15.09 0.43
CA GLN A 290 3.67 16.53 0.34
C GLN A 290 2.44 17.16 -0.30
N THR A 291 2.00 18.31 0.22
CA THR A 291 1.05 19.18 -0.48
C THR A 291 1.75 19.87 -1.65
N THR A 292 1.03 20.10 -2.74
CA THR A 292 1.51 20.94 -3.86
C THR A 292 0.86 22.32 -3.79
N GLU A 293 1.30 23.25 -4.63
CA GLU A 293 0.63 24.56 -4.79
C GLU A 293 -0.80 24.42 -5.36
N MET A 294 -1.10 23.26 -5.93
CA MET A 294 -2.38 22.96 -6.56
C MET A 294 -3.31 22.33 -5.52
N GLU A 295 -4.49 22.93 -5.36
CA GLU A 295 -5.52 22.41 -4.46
C GLU A 295 -5.87 20.94 -4.83
N ASN A 296 -6.07 20.12 -3.80
CA ASN A 296 -6.40 18.69 -3.91
C ASN A 296 -5.34 17.80 -4.59
N LEU A 297 -4.16 18.32 -4.95
CA LEU A 297 -3.06 17.54 -5.51
C LEU A 297 -1.93 17.37 -4.49
N PHE A 298 -1.60 16.11 -4.24
CA PHE A 298 -0.56 15.67 -3.32
C PHE A 298 0.53 14.92 -4.09
N LEU A 299 1.76 14.98 -3.58
CA LEU A 299 2.92 14.31 -4.16
C LEU A 299 3.52 13.36 -3.13
N LEU A 300 3.71 12.09 -3.51
CA LEU A 300 4.64 11.19 -2.83
C LEU A 300 5.90 11.10 -3.70
N PRO A 301 7.01 11.78 -3.33
CA PRO A 301 8.24 11.71 -4.10
C PRO A 301 8.85 10.31 -4.05
N ALA A 302 9.83 10.03 -4.91
CA ALA A 302 10.51 8.74 -4.93
C ALA A 302 11.33 8.50 -3.66
N GLY A 303 11.87 9.58 -3.08
CA GLY A 303 12.77 9.49 -1.94
C GLY A 303 14.18 9.08 -2.36
N LYS A 304 14.89 8.35 -1.50
CA LYS A 304 16.23 7.84 -1.81
C LYS A 304 16.18 6.88 -3.00
N VAL A 305 17.13 7.00 -3.93
CA VAL A 305 17.26 6.02 -5.01
C VAL A 305 17.82 4.72 -4.43
N PRO A 306 17.07 3.60 -4.44
CA PRO A 306 17.54 2.34 -3.89
C PRO A 306 18.52 1.64 -4.86
N PRO A 307 19.38 0.72 -4.37
CA PRO A 307 20.24 -0.08 -5.24
C PRO A 307 19.43 -1.02 -6.15
N ASN A 308 18.30 -1.55 -5.65
CA ASN A 308 17.44 -2.50 -6.36
C ASN A 308 15.98 -1.97 -6.50
N PRO A 309 15.70 -1.02 -7.40
CA PRO A 309 14.36 -0.44 -7.60
C PRO A 309 13.23 -1.45 -7.80
N ALA A 310 13.47 -2.46 -8.64
CA ALA A 310 12.44 -3.45 -8.98
C ALA A 310 12.01 -4.28 -7.76
N GLU A 311 12.94 -4.63 -6.86
CA GLU A 311 12.63 -5.38 -5.64
C GLU A 311 11.78 -4.54 -4.68
N VAL A 312 12.10 -3.26 -4.54
CA VAL A 312 11.34 -2.32 -3.69
C VAL A 312 9.90 -2.20 -4.20
N VAL A 313 9.73 -1.92 -5.49
CA VAL A 313 8.41 -1.77 -6.14
C VAL A 313 7.62 -3.07 -6.14
N GLY A 314 8.29 -4.22 -6.32
CA GLY A 314 7.67 -5.54 -6.37
C GLY A 314 7.38 -6.16 -5.01
N SER A 315 7.72 -5.50 -3.90
CA SER A 315 7.60 -6.05 -2.55
C SER A 315 6.16 -6.06 -2.01
N ASP A 316 5.87 -6.97 -1.07
CA ASP A 316 4.60 -7.01 -0.33
C ASP A 316 4.37 -5.70 0.47
N LYS A 317 5.45 -5.01 0.85
CA LYS A 317 5.40 -3.69 1.49
C LYS A 317 4.84 -2.62 0.57
N ALA A 318 5.20 -2.65 -0.72
CA ALA A 318 4.66 -1.73 -1.71
C ALA A 318 3.17 -1.98 -1.98
N GLU A 319 2.74 -3.24 -1.94
CA GLU A 319 1.31 -3.59 -2.01
C GLU A 319 0.55 -3.01 -0.82
N PHE A 320 1.04 -3.24 0.39
CA PHE A 320 0.46 -2.70 1.62
C PHE A 320 0.38 -1.17 1.64
N LEU A 321 1.45 -0.49 1.23
CA LEU A 321 1.45 0.97 1.12
C LEU A 321 0.36 1.44 0.16
N MET A 322 0.22 0.78 -1.00
CA MET A 322 -0.84 1.12 -1.95
C MET A 322 -2.24 0.87 -1.40
N GLU A 323 -2.46 -0.19 -0.63
CA GLU A 323 -3.74 -0.44 0.06
C GLU A 323 -4.10 0.73 1.00
N ILE A 324 -3.15 1.18 1.82
CA ILE A 324 -3.37 2.33 2.73
C ILE A 324 -3.65 3.59 1.91
N LEU A 325 -2.85 3.88 0.88
CA LEU A 325 -3.02 5.09 0.08
C LEU A 325 -4.37 5.11 -0.64
N LYS A 326 -4.87 3.98 -1.15
CA LYS A 326 -6.19 3.85 -1.82
C LYS A 326 -7.37 4.11 -0.87
N GLN A 327 -7.18 3.98 0.43
CA GLN A 327 -8.18 4.36 1.43
C GLN A 327 -8.17 5.87 1.73
N ARG A 328 -7.02 6.52 1.54
CA ARG A 328 -6.80 7.93 1.91
C ARG A 328 -7.06 8.91 0.78
N PHE A 329 -6.92 8.48 -0.46
CA PHE A 329 -7.06 9.33 -1.65
C PHE A 329 -8.21 8.85 -2.53
N ASP A 330 -8.90 9.80 -3.15
CA ASP A 330 -9.98 9.48 -4.09
C ASP A 330 -9.43 8.94 -5.41
N PHE A 331 -8.22 9.39 -5.78
CA PHE A 331 -7.55 8.96 -7.00
C PHE A 331 -6.03 8.97 -6.86
N ILE A 332 -5.35 7.97 -7.42
CA ILE A 332 -3.89 7.82 -7.35
C ILE A 332 -3.31 7.63 -8.75
N ILE A 333 -2.28 8.40 -9.08
CA ILE A 333 -1.52 8.27 -10.32
C ILE A 333 -0.11 7.84 -9.95
N VAL A 334 0.39 6.79 -10.60
CA VAL A 334 1.74 6.27 -10.37
C VAL A 334 2.59 6.48 -11.64
N ASP A 335 3.58 7.37 -11.59
CA ASP A 335 4.59 7.48 -12.68
C ASP A 335 5.63 6.37 -12.52
N THR A 336 5.93 5.65 -13.60
CA THR A 336 6.81 4.46 -13.57
C THR A 336 7.77 4.49 -14.74
N PRO A 337 8.94 3.82 -14.68
CA PRO A 337 9.87 3.81 -15.80
C PRO A 337 9.24 3.12 -17.02
N PRO A 338 9.81 3.31 -18.24
CA PRO A 338 9.33 2.61 -19.42
C PRO A 338 9.51 1.09 -19.31
N VAL A 339 8.62 0.33 -19.95
CA VAL A 339 8.48 -1.13 -19.79
C VAL A 339 9.63 -1.94 -20.40
N LEU A 340 10.17 -1.52 -21.55
CA LEU A 340 11.27 -2.25 -22.18
C LEU A 340 12.60 -2.18 -21.41
N PRO A 341 13.06 -1.01 -20.94
CA PRO A 341 14.32 -0.93 -20.21
C PRO A 341 14.23 -1.42 -18.75
N ALA A 342 13.04 -1.59 -18.18
CA ALA A 342 12.86 -1.90 -16.77
C ALA A 342 11.54 -2.66 -16.49
N SER A 343 11.59 -3.65 -15.59
CA SER A 343 10.41 -4.44 -15.19
C SER A 343 9.52 -3.74 -14.17
N ASP A 344 9.96 -2.61 -13.61
CA ASP A 344 9.32 -1.94 -12.47
C ASP A 344 7.84 -1.60 -12.74
N ALA A 345 7.50 -1.17 -13.97
CA ALA A 345 6.11 -0.92 -14.35
C ALA A 345 5.22 -2.19 -14.34
N LEU A 346 5.76 -3.34 -14.76
CA LEU A 346 5.04 -4.62 -14.71
C LEU A 346 4.87 -5.11 -13.26
N LEU A 347 5.82 -4.79 -12.39
CA LEU A 347 5.74 -5.12 -10.97
C LEU A 347 4.79 -4.20 -10.22
N MET A 348 4.68 -2.93 -10.61
CA MET A 348 3.77 -1.97 -9.98
C MET A 348 2.32 -2.13 -10.46
N ALA A 349 2.11 -2.56 -11.70
CA ALA A 349 0.78 -2.67 -12.31
C ALA A 349 -0.25 -3.49 -11.51
N PRO A 350 0.07 -4.67 -10.92
CA PRO A 350 -0.86 -5.42 -10.05
C PRO A 350 -1.41 -4.61 -8.87
N ARG A 351 -0.69 -3.59 -8.41
CA ARG A 351 -1.04 -2.75 -7.26
C ARG A 351 -1.93 -1.57 -7.67
N THR A 352 -2.19 -1.41 -8.97
CA THR A 352 -3.05 -0.37 -9.54
C THR A 352 -4.26 -0.97 -10.23
N ASP A 353 -5.33 -0.19 -10.38
CA ASP A 353 -6.57 -0.72 -10.97
C ASP A 353 -6.51 -0.75 -12.51
N GLY A 354 -5.55 -0.05 -13.11
CA GLY A 354 -5.27 -0.18 -14.53
C GLY A 354 -4.09 0.65 -15.03
N THR A 355 -3.64 0.34 -16.24
CA THR A 355 -2.48 0.99 -16.88
C THR A 355 -2.88 1.88 -18.05
N VAL A 356 -2.34 3.10 -18.07
CA VAL A 356 -2.33 4.00 -19.22
C VAL A 356 -0.97 3.93 -19.91
N LEU A 357 -0.94 3.45 -21.15
CA LEU A 357 0.30 3.35 -21.94
C LEU A 357 0.50 4.62 -22.78
N VAL A 358 1.56 5.36 -22.51
CA VAL A 358 1.92 6.59 -23.24
C VAL A 358 2.86 6.24 -24.39
N LEU A 359 2.48 6.60 -25.61
CA LEU A 359 3.26 6.36 -26.83
C LEU A 359 3.55 7.68 -27.55
N GLN A 360 4.75 7.83 -28.11
CA GLN A 360 5.04 9.00 -28.94
C GLN A 360 4.59 8.79 -30.39
N SER A 361 3.74 9.71 -30.87
CA SER A 361 3.29 9.76 -32.27
C SER A 361 4.45 9.90 -33.25
N GLY A 362 4.42 9.11 -34.32
CA GLY A 362 5.40 9.15 -35.41
C GLY A 362 6.82 8.68 -35.06
N LYS A 363 7.06 8.24 -33.81
CA LYS A 363 8.39 7.80 -33.35
C LYS A 363 8.43 6.34 -32.92
N THR A 364 7.41 5.86 -32.23
CA THR A 364 7.45 4.54 -31.60
C THR A 364 7.06 3.45 -32.60
N ASN A 365 7.94 2.47 -32.80
CA ASN A 365 7.73 1.39 -33.76
C ASN A 365 6.58 0.46 -33.30
N LYS A 366 5.67 0.09 -34.22
CA LYS A 366 4.55 -0.82 -33.91
C LYS A 366 4.99 -2.16 -33.31
N LYS A 367 6.16 -2.69 -33.69
CA LYS A 367 6.73 -3.92 -33.12
C LYS A 367 7.07 -3.75 -31.63
N ILE A 368 7.66 -2.61 -31.27
CA ILE A 368 7.97 -2.24 -29.88
C ILE A 368 6.68 -2.14 -29.05
N VAL A 369 5.65 -1.48 -29.60
CA VAL A 369 4.36 -1.36 -28.93
C VAL A 369 3.73 -2.74 -28.72
N LYS A 370 3.77 -3.60 -29.75
CA LYS A 370 3.23 -4.96 -29.67
C LYS A 370 3.95 -5.77 -28.59
N GLU A 371 5.28 -5.72 -28.51
CA GLU A 371 6.05 -6.41 -27.48
C GLU A 371 5.62 -5.99 -26.06
N VAL A 372 5.43 -4.68 -25.83
CA VAL A 372 4.98 -4.16 -24.53
C VAL A 372 3.56 -4.64 -24.21
N VAL A 373 2.64 -4.56 -25.17
CA VAL A 373 1.26 -5.05 -24.99
C VAL A 373 1.25 -6.56 -24.71
N ASP A 374 2.08 -7.34 -25.40
CA ASP A 374 2.17 -8.78 -25.21
C ASP A 374 2.70 -9.11 -23.79
N ARG A 375 3.68 -8.36 -23.25
CA ARG A 375 4.12 -8.51 -21.85
C ARG A 375 2.99 -8.27 -20.84
N PHE A 376 2.20 -7.21 -21.03
CA PHE A 376 1.04 -6.93 -20.17
C PHE A 376 -0.02 -8.04 -20.27
N ARG A 377 -0.32 -8.53 -21.48
CA ARG A 377 -1.27 -9.63 -21.71
C ARG A 377 -0.81 -10.93 -21.08
N MET A 378 0.46 -11.30 -21.25
CA MET A 378 1.04 -12.50 -20.64
C MET A 378 0.97 -12.45 -19.11
N ALA A 379 1.20 -11.27 -18.53
CA ALA A 379 1.08 -11.03 -17.09
C ALA A 379 -0.38 -10.83 -16.62
N LYS A 380 -1.37 -10.91 -17.52
CA LYS A 380 -2.80 -10.68 -17.26
C LYS A 380 -3.09 -9.30 -16.61
N LEU A 381 -2.32 -8.30 -16.99
CA LEU A 381 -2.41 -6.94 -16.45
C LEU A 381 -3.36 -6.07 -17.29
N PRO A 382 -4.26 -5.30 -16.65
CA PRO A 382 -5.22 -4.47 -17.37
C PRO A 382 -4.56 -3.22 -17.98
N ILE A 383 -4.65 -3.09 -19.31
CA ILE A 383 -4.39 -1.84 -20.02
C ILE A 383 -5.73 -1.15 -20.23
N LEU A 384 -5.92 0.01 -19.61
CA LEU A 384 -7.14 0.83 -19.76
C LEU A 384 -7.19 1.48 -21.14
N GLY A 385 -6.03 1.87 -21.66
CA GLY A 385 -5.94 2.49 -22.96
C GLY A 385 -4.55 3.02 -23.28
N VAL A 386 -4.46 3.68 -24.42
CA VAL A 386 -3.23 4.26 -24.96
C VAL A 386 -3.40 5.77 -25.09
N LEU A 387 -2.43 6.53 -24.59
CA LEU A 387 -2.32 7.95 -24.86
C LEU A 387 -1.26 8.18 -25.94
N LEU A 388 -1.69 8.69 -27.09
CA LEU A 388 -0.79 9.08 -28.16
C LEU A 388 -0.31 10.52 -27.92
N ASN A 389 0.95 10.68 -27.53
CA ASN A 389 1.55 11.96 -27.19
C ASN A 389 2.28 12.59 -28.38
N ARG A 390 2.46 13.92 -28.35
CA ARG A 390 3.16 14.72 -29.39
C ARG A 390 2.61 14.51 -30.80
N VAL A 391 1.29 14.42 -30.93
CA VAL A 391 0.60 14.24 -32.22
C VAL A 391 0.78 15.49 -33.09
N ASP A 392 1.24 15.30 -34.32
CA ASP A 392 1.24 16.35 -35.33
C ASP A 392 -0.17 16.53 -35.90
N VAL A 393 -0.87 17.52 -35.38
CA VAL A 393 -2.26 17.79 -35.76
C VAL A 393 -2.39 18.29 -37.20
N LYS A 394 -1.33 18.85 -37.80
CA LYS A 394 -1.36 19.32 -39.19
C LYS A 394 -1.37 18.15 -40.18
N LYS A 395 -0.84 16.99 -39.78
CA LYS A 395 -0.81 15.76 -40.59
C LYS A 395 -2.00 14.82 -40.35
N GLY A 396 -2.88 15.12 -39.39
CA GLY A 396 -3.95 14.22 -38.92
C GLY A 396 -5.22 14.09 -39.78
N GLY A 397 -5.27 14.67 -40.99
CA GLY A 397 -6.39 14.47 -41.93
C GLY A 397 -7.78 15.00 -41.48
N TYR A 398 -8.79 14.72 -42.32
CA TYR A 398 -10.16 15.27 -42.29
C TYR A 398 -10.91 15.12 -40.95
N TYR A 399 -10.62 14.06 -40.19
CA TYR A 399 -11.21 13.79 -38.87
C TYR A 399 -10.91 14.89 -37.86
N TYR A 400 -9.67 15.41 -37.86
CA TYR A 400 -9.27 16.47 -36.94
C TYR A 400 -9.88 17.84 -37.33
N LYS A 401 -10.10 18.08 -38.64
CA LYS A 401 -10.81 19.28 -39.13
C LYS A 401 -12.29 19.27 -38.75
N TYR A 402 -12.94 18.11 -38.77
CA TYR A 402 -14.35 17.97 -38.36
C TYR A 402 -14.51 18.17 -36.84
N TYR A 403 -13.62 17.58 -36.04
CA TYR A 403 -13.59 17.77 -34.59
C TYR A 403 -13.32 19.24 -34.21
N GLN A 404 -12.44 19.94 -34.95
CA GLN A 404 -12.21 21.37 -34.80
C GLN A 404 -13.47 22.20 -35.10
N LYS A 405 -14.20 21.87 -36.17
CA LYS A 405 -15.41 22.60 -36.57
C LYS A 405 -16.53 22.44 -35.54
N TYR A 406 -16.65 21.24 -34.95
CA TYR A 406 -17.64 20.93 -33.92
C TYR A 406 -17.39 21.65 -32.58
N TYR A 407 -16.13 21.75 -32.14
CA TYR A 407 -15.80 22.47 -30.90
C TYR A 407 -15.79 23.99 -31.06
N ALA A 408 -15.37 24.50 -32.23
CA ALA A 408 -15.48 25.91 -32.55
C ALA A 408 -16.94 26.40 -32.54
N SER A 409 -17.91 25.57 -32.94
CA SER A 409 -19.33 25.93 -32.86
C SER A 409 -19.91 25.90 -31.44
N TYR A 410 -19.32 25.14 -30.50
CA TYR A 410 -19.80 25.05 -29.12
C TYR A 410 -19.24 26.14 -28.20
N TYR A 411 -17.99 26.57 -28.40
CA TYR A 411 -17.33 27.58 -27.56
C TYR A 411 -17.09 28.92 -28.27
N GLY A 412 -17.42 29.04 -29.57
CA GLY A 412 -17.11 30.22 -30.39
C GLY A 412 -18.14 31.37 -30.33
N ASN A 413 -19.23 31.23 -29.60
CA ASN A 413 -20.23 32.29 -29.40
C ASN A 413 -20.15 32.86 -27.99
N GLY A 414 -19.09 33.60 -27.72
CA GLY A 414 -18.98 34.51 -26.57
C GLY A 414 -18.07 35.65 -26.99
N LYS A 415 -18.67 36.73 -27.50
CA LYS A 415 -17.98 38.01 -27.71
C LYS A 415 -17.58 38.63 -26.38
#